data_AF-A0A0B8QX13-F1
#
_entry.id   AF-A0A0B8QX13-F1
#
_cell.length_a   1.000
_cell.length_b   1.000
_cell.length_c   1.000
_cell.angle_alpha   90.00
_cell.angle_beta   90.00
_cell.angle_gamma   90.00
#
_symmetry.space_group_name_H-M   'P 1'
#
loop_
_entity.id
_entity.type
_entity.pdbx_description
1 polymer ?
#
loop_
_entity_poly.entity_id
_entity_poly.type
_entity_poly.pdbx_seq_one_letter_code
_entity_poly.pdbx_strand_id
1 'polypeptide(L)'
;MQTDQPVEKNIAAIDLGSNSFHMVVAKVVGQDLQVVSRHKQRVRLASGLDSQNNLNNAAMQRGLDCLQMFAERLRGSMLKTFVS
;
A
#
# COMPACT_ATOMS: atom_id res chain seq x y z
N MET A 1 -28.87 -9.02 -26.64
CA MET A 1 -28.47 -9.46 -25.27
C MET A 1 -27.18 -8.71 -24.94
N GLN A 2 -27.29 -7.60 -24.19
CA GLN A 2 -26.12 -6.89 -23.71
C GLN A 2 -25.58 -7.72 -22.54
N THR A 3 -24.41 -8.32 -22.67
CA THR A 3 -23.77 -8.99 -21.53
C THR A 3 -23.31 -7.89 -20.58
N ASP A 4 -23.90 -7.81 -19.39
CA ASP A 4 -23.33 -7.05 -18.27
C ASP A 4 -21.98 -7.66 -17.94
N GLN A 5 -20.93 -7.14 -18.57
CA GLN A 5 -19.57 -7.47 -18.19
C GLN A 5 -19.38 -6.93 -16.77
N PRO A 6 -18.95 -7.76 -15.80
CA PRO A 6 -18.71 -7.29 -14.44
C PRO A 6 -17.75 -6.09 -14.50
N VAL A 7 -18.14 -4.97 -13.90
CA VAL A 7 -17.27 -3.80 -13.84
C VAL A 7 -16.06 -4.16 -13.00
N GLU A 8 -14.95 -4.42 -13.67
CA GLU A 8 -13.68 -4.75 -13.03
C GLU A 8 -13.14 -3.48 -12.36
N LYS A 9 -12.94 -3.54 -11.04
CA LYS A 9 -12.37 -2.43 -10.27
C LYS A 9 -11.07 -2.87 -9.62
N ASN A 10 -9.98 -2.18 -9.95
CA ASN A 10 -8.71 -2.37 -9.26
C ASN A 10 -8.65 -1.47 -8.03
N ILE A 11 -8.24 -2.04 -6.90
CA ILE A 11 -8.03 -1.32 -5.65
C ILE A 11 -6.64 -1.61 -5.10
N ALA A 12 -6.09 -0.65 -4.38
CA ALA A 12 -4.91 -0.84 -3.56
C ALA A 12 -5.20 -0.43 -2.11
N ALA A 13 -4.72 -1.22 -1.16
CA ALA A 13 -4.73 -0.88 0.26
C ALA A 13 -3.29 -0.83 0.76
N ILE A 14 -2.90 0.28 1.40
CA ILE A 14 -1.61 0.48 2.03
C ILE A 14 -1.83 0.63 3.53
N ASP A 15 -1.07 -0.13 4.33
CA ASP A 15 -1.08 -0.08 5.79
C ASP A 15 0.30 0.38 6.27
N LEU A 16 0.34 1.44 7.07
CA LEU A 16 1.57 2.08 7.53
C LEU A 16 1.90 1.72 8.99
N GLY A 17 2.27 0.47 9.22
CA GLY A 17 2.67 -0.01 10.55
C GLY A 17 4.03 0.50 11.03
N SER A 18 4.19 0.62 12.35
CA SER A 18 5.43 1.09 13.00
C SER A 18 6.66 0.20 12.76
N ASN A 19 6.46 -1.08 12.43
CA ASN A 19 7.55 -2.01 12.10
C ASN A 19 7.66 -2.29 10.59
N SER A 20 6.55 -2.29 9.87
CA SER A 20 6.50 -2.66 8.45
C SER A 20 5.34 -1.94 7.77
N PHE A 21 5.54 -1.56 6.52
CA PHE A 21 4.49 -1.09 5.64
C PHE A 21 4.05 -2.22 4.73
N HIS A 22 2.74 -2.36 4.53
CA HIS A 22 2.15 -3.38 3.67
C HIS A 22 1.36 -2.70 2.55
N MET A 23 1.37 -3.29 1.35
CA MET A 23 0.52 -2.90 0.24
C MET A 23 -0.09 -4.13 -0.39
N VAL A 24 -1.39 -4.09 -0.68
CA VAL A 24 -2.11 -5.13 -1.39
C VAL A 24 -2.80 -4.49 -2.59
N VAL A 25 -2.59 -5.04 -3.77
CA VAL A 25 -3.36 -4.69 -4.98
C VAL A 25 -4.31 -5.84 -5.27
N ALA A 26 -5.58 -5.52 -5.48
CA ALA A 26 -6.61 -6.50 -5.75
C ALA A 26 -7.56 -6.03 -6.85
N LYS A 27 -8.15 -7.00 -7.54
CA LYS A 27 -9.19 -6.83 -8.54
C LYS A 27 -10.51 -7.29 -7.93
N VAL A 28 -11.52 -6.42 -7.99
CA VAL A 28 -12.89 -6.76 -7.60
C VAL A 28 -13.63 -7.22 -8.85
N VAL A 29 -14.12 -8.46 -8.83
CA VAL A 29 -14.90 -9.08 -9.91
C VAL A 29 -16.22 -9.54 -9.32
N GLY A 30 -17.30 -8.81 -9.60
CA GLY A 30 -18.58 -9.04 -8.93
C GLY A 30 -18.48 -8.77 -7.43
N GLN A 31 -18.66 -9.82 -6.62
CA GLN A 31 -18.51 -9.78 -5.15
C GLN A 31 -17.17 -10.36 -4.67
N ASP A 32 -16.38 -10.93 -5.59
CA ASP A 32 -15.12 -11.58 -5.25
C ASP A 32 -13.95 -10.61 -5.34
N LEU A 33 -12.97 -10.82 -4.46
CA LEU A 33 -11.75 -10.04 -4.39
C LEU A 33 -10.55 -10.93 -4.71
N GLN A 34 -9.94 -10.68 -5.87
CA GLN A 34 -8.77 -11.42 -6.33
C GLN A 34 -7.51 -10.61 -6.05
N VAL A 35 -6.63 -11.13 -5.21
CA VAL A 35 -5.36 -10.46 -4.90
C VAL A 35 -4.42 -10.61 -6.09
N VAL A 36 -3.98 -9.48 -6.64
CA VAL A 36 -3.04 -9.40 -7.76
C VAL A 36 -1.62 -9.39 -7.25
N SER A 37 -1.33 -8.58 -6.23
CA SER A 37 0.00 -8.51 -5.64
C SER A 37 -0.03 -8.11 -4.16
N ARG A 38 1.02 -8.50 -3.44
CA ARG A 38 1.28 -8.10 -2.07
C ARG A 38 2.72 -7.66 -1.95
N HIS A 39 2.94 -6.54 -1.27
CA HIS A 39 4.26 -6.01 -0.95
C HIS A 39 4.34 -5.74 0.54
N LYS A 40 5.46 -6.10 1.14
CA LYS A 40 5.76 -5.86 2.55
C LYS A 40 7.18 -5.37 2.65
N GLN A 41 7.38 -4.26 3.34
CA GLN A 41 8.71 -3.73 3.59
C GLN A 41 8.89 -3.40 5.07
N ARG A 42 10.01 -3.84 5.64
CA ARG A 42 10.36 -3.53 7.03
C ARG A 42 10.96 -2.14 7.11
N VAL A 43 10.17 -1.17 7.56
CA VAL A 43 10.60 0.22 7.73
C VAL A 43 11.19 0.46 9.11
N ARG A 44 10.72 -0.25 10.15
CA ARG A 44 11.13 -0.09 11.55
C ARG A 44 11.14 1.39 11.97
N LEU A 45 9.98 2.04 11.87
CA LEU A 45 9.78 3.41 12.36
C LEU A 45 9.97 3.48 13.88
N ALA A 46 9.44 2.49 14.60
CA ALA A 46 9.53 2.43 16.06
C ALA A 46 10.96 2.51 16.61
N SER A 47 11.96 1.98 15.88
CA SER A 47 13.36 2.04 16.31
C SER A 47 14.01 3.40 16.10
N GLY A 48 13.32 4.35 15.46
CA GLY A 48 13.78 5.73 15.30
C GLY A 48 13.02 6.72 16.15
N LEU A 49 12.15 6.27 17.05
CA LEU A 49 11.43 7.13 17.99
C LEU A 49 12.35 7.57 19.13
N ASP A 50 12.32 8.87 19.44
CA ASP A 50 12.91 9.41 20.68
C ASP A 50 11.93 9.32 21.86
N SER A 51 12.33 9.83 23.03
CA SER A 51 11.49 9.85 24.24
C SER A 51 10.22 10.71 24.11
N GLN A 52 10.12 11.54 23.08
CA GLN A 52 8.96 12.37 22.77
C GLN A 52 8.13 11.80 21.61
N ASN A 53 8.44 10.58 21.15
CA ASN A 53 7.83 9.92 19.99
C ASN A 53 8.06 10.64 18.65
N ASN A 54 9.13 11.43 18.51
CA ASN A 54 9.52 11.97 17.21
C ASN A 54 10.37 10.95 16.45
N LEU A 55 10.16 10.86 15.14
CA LEU A 55 11.00 10.04 14.27
C LEU A 55 12.30 10.77 13.94
N ASN A 56 13.42 10.07 14.06
CA ASN A 56 14.68 10.54 13.50
C ASN A 56 14.68 10.49 11.96
N ASN A 57 15.59 11.24 11.35
CA ASN A 57 15.70 11.35 9.90
C ASN A 57 15.91 10.00 9.20
N ALA A 58 16.67 9.09 9.81
CA ALA A 58 16.93 7.78 9.22
C ALA A 58 15.66 6.92 9.14
N ALA A 59 14.77 7.00 10.15
CA ALA A 59 13.49 6.29 10.13
C ALA A 59 12.51 6.91 9.13
N MET A 60 12.46 8.24 9.05
CA MET A 60 11.65 8.93 8.05
C MET A 60 12.10 8.57 6.62
N GLN A 61 13.40 8.57 6.36
CA GLN A 61 13.94 8.23 5.03
C GLN A 61 13.54 6.82 4.61
N ARG A 62 13.70 5.81 5.49
CA ARG A 62 13.25 4.44 5.20
C ARG A 62 11.75 4.37 4.87
N GLY A 63 10.94 5.20 5.54
CA GLY A 63 9.50 5.29 5.28
C GLY A 63 9.22 5.87 3.89
N LEU A 64 9.88 6.99 3.56
CA LEU A 64 9.77 7.64 2.25
C LEU A 64 10.24 6.73 1.11
N ASP A 65 11.37 6.05 1.26
CA ASP A 65 11.89 5.10 0.27
C ASP A 65 10.88 3.97 -0.01
N CYS A 66 10.24 3.45 1.05
CA CYS A 66 9.20 2.45 0.91
C CYS A 66 7.97 2.98 0.18
N LEU A 67 7.53 4.19 0.51
CA LEU A 67 6.38 4.83 -0.15
C LEU A 67 6.67 5.13 -1.62
N GLN A 68 7.89 5.52 -1.96
CA GLN A 68 8.31 5.69 -3.35
C GLN A 68 8.22 4.38 -4.12
N MET A 69 8.72 3.28 -3.55
CA MET A 69 8.57 1.94 -4.14
C MET A 69 7.10 1.58 -4.36
N PHE A 70 6.21 1.86 -3.41
CA PHE A 70 4.77 1.63 -3.59
C PHE A 70 4.19 2.50 -4.71
N ALA A 71 4.52 3.79 -4.76
CA ALA A 71 4.08 4.69 -5.81
C ALA A 71 4.53 4.21 -7.21
N GLU A 72 5.75 3.69 -7.34
CA GLU A 72 6.24 3.09 -8.59
C GLU A 72 5.44 1.87 -9.01
N ARG A 73 5.02 1.01 -8.06
CA ARG A 73 4.17 -0.16 -8.35
C ARG A 73 2.74 0.20 -8.74
N LEU A 74 2.21 1.29 -8.21
CA LEU A 74 0.87 1.78 -8.53
C LEU A 74 0.84 2.63 -9.82
N ARG A 75 2.00 3.09 -10.28
CA ARG A 75 2.14 3.95 -11.46
C ARG A 75 1.55 3.28 -12.70
N GLY A 76 0.77 4.03 -13.48
CA GLY A 76 0.15 3.54 -14.72
C GLY A 76 -1.08 2.66 -14.52
N SER A 77 -1.52 2.44 -13.28
CA SER A 77 -2.75 1.70 -12.97
C SER A 77 -3.87 2.67 -12.61
N MET A 78 -5.02 2.57 -13.27
CA MET A 78 -6.26 3.22 -12.81
C MET A 78 -6.84 2.37 -11.67
N LEU A 79 -6.51 2.73 -10.44
CA LEU A 79 -6.97 2.04 -9.24
C LEU A 79 -7.34 3.03 -8.13
N LYS A 80 -8.22 2.61 -7.22
CA LYS A 80 -8.53 3.36 -6.00
C LYS A 80 -7.59 2.94 -4.88
N THR A 81 -6.86 3.89 -4.28
CA THR A 81 -5.93 3.63 -3.18
C THR A 81 -6.53 4.06 -1.84
N PHE A 82 -6.38 3.20 -0.83
CA PHE A 82 -6.69 3.50 0.57
C PHE A 82 -5.42 3.39 1.41
N VAL A 83 -5.24 4.29 2.38
CA VAL A 83 -4.11 4.30 3.31
C VAL A 83 -4.65 4.28 4.73
N SER A 84 -4.19 3.34 5.56
CA SER A 84 -4.52 3.22 6.99
C SER A 84 -3.30 3.34 7.89
#